data_AF-A0AAN6M519-F1
#
_entry.id   AF-A0AAN6M519-F1
#
_cell.length_a   1.000
_cell.length_b   1.000
_cell.length_c   1.000
_cell.angle_alpha   90.00
_cell.angle_beta   90.00
_cell.angle_gamma   90.00
#
_symmetry.space_group_name_H-M   'P 1'
#
loop_
_entity.id
_entity.type
_entity.pdbx_description
1 polymer ?
#
loop_
_entity_poly.entity_id
_entity_poly.type
_entity_poly.pdbx_seq_one_letter_code
_entity_poly.pdbx_strand_id
1 'polypeptide(L)'
;MLQLLARLLGRAPKAELPPFNFTRNRYRAKKHWPPNLRELTEKQQFRFERKFKRRLRLKSIKPQWQKWTKIVQWSLIGFVVVHGVLFHDFASDPMNPRPGEQPFKGLRDRMWRAWDGLWTHTSTSSRGDPEPLLGGQEQEQERGQGDRKRGQAGLSA
;
A
#
# COMPACT_ATOMS: atom_id res chain seq x y z
N MET A 1 -13.01 14.68 -13.98
CA MET A 1 -12.08 13.66 -13.44
C MET A 1 -11.12 14.23 -12.40
N LEU A 2 -10.29 15.24 -12.71
CA LEU A 2 -9.25 15.78 -11.80
C LEU A 2 -9.78 16.41 -10.49
N GLN A 3 -10.99 16.99 -10.51
CA GLN A 3 -11.61 17.58 -9.32
C GLN A 3 -11.97 16.55 -8.23
N LEU A 4 -12.22 15.29 -8.60
CA LEU A 4 -12.50 14.21 -7.66
C LEU A 4 -11.22 13.74 -6.95
N LEU A 5 -10.11 13.66 -7.69
CA LEU A 5 -8.77 13.38 -7.14
C LEU A 5 -8.32 14.46 -6.14
N ALA A 6 -8.52 15.74 -6.47
CA ALA A 6 -8.22 16.85 -5.55
C ALA A 6 -9.06 16.78 -4.25
N ARG A 7 -10.30 16.29 -4.34
CA ARG A 7 -11.19 16.03 -3.19
C ARG A 7 -10.71 14.84 -2.35
N LEU A 8 -10.19 13.80 -2.98
CA LEU A 8 -9.66 12.60 -2.31
C LEU A 8 -8.34 12.90 -1.56
N LEU A 9 -7.50 13.75 -2.13
CA LEU A 9 -6.22 14.20 -1.56
C LEU A 9 -6.38 15.28 -0.45
N GLY A 10 -7.61 15.53 0.02
CA GLY A 10 -7.87 16.38 1.18
C GLY A 10 -7.84 17.88 0.92
N ARG A 11 -7.63 18.33 -0.33
CA ARG A 11 -7.69 19.74 -0.70
C ARG A 11 -9.13 20.08 -1.09
N ALA A 12 -10.01 20.17 -0.10
CA ALA A 12 -11.33 20.75 -0.33
C ALA A 12 -11.16 22.19 -0.83
N PRO A 13 -11.81 22.60 -1.93
CA PRO A 13 -11.82 24.01 -2.32
C PRO A 13 -12.40 24.81 -1.15
N LYS A 14 -11.69 25.86 -0.70
CA LYS A 14 -12.27 26.81 0.25
C LYS A 14 -13.56 27.31 -0.40
N ALA A 15 -14.68 27.17 0.29
CA ALA A 15 -15.92 27.77 -0.17
C ALA A 15 -15.70 29.28 -0.24
N GLU A 16 -15.56 29.82 -1.46
CA GLU A 16 -15.47 31.26 -1.70
C GLU A 16 -16.88 31.85 -1.62
N LEU A 17 -17.45 31.78 -0.42
CA LEU A 17 -18.63 32.55 -0.10
C LEU A 17 -18.19 34.02 -0.07
N PRO A 18 -18.93 34.93 -0.74
CA PRO A 18 -18.65 36.35 -0.63
C PRO A 18 -18.68 36.74 0.87
N PRO A 19 -17.83 37.69 1.29
CA PRO A 19 -17.77 38.10 2.70
C PRO A 19 -19.16 38.48 3.18
N PHE A 20 -19.58 37.88 4.30
CA PHE A 20 -20.91 38.06 4.84
C PHE A 20 -21.15 39.54 5.18
N ASN A 21 -22.09 40.17 4.47
CA ASN A 21 -22.36 41.60 4.62
C ASN A 21 -23.40 41.80 5.73
N PHE A 22 -22.94 42.15 6.93
CA PHE A 22 -23.77 42.29 8.13
C PHE A 22 -24.91 43.32 7.98
N THR A 23 -24.74 44.32 7.12
CA THR A 23 -25.71 45.41 6.90
C THR A 23 -26.97 44.97 6.16
N ARG A 24 -26.82 44.02 5.23
CA ARG A 24 -27.89 43.47 4.37
C ARG A 24 -28.59 42.25 5.01
N ASN A 25 -28.16 41.79 6.17
CA ASN A 25 -28.76 40.63 6.84
C ASN A 25 -30.22 40.91 7.27
N ARG A 26 -31.15 40.08 6.80
CA ARG A 26 -32.59 40.17 7.13
C ARG A 26 -32.86 39.93 8.61
N TYR A 27 -32.04 39.08 9.25
CA TYR A 27 -32.15 38.74 10.66
C TYR A 27 -31.02 39.40 11.45
N ARG A 28 -31.19 40.67 11.80
CA ARG A 28 -30.21 41.41 12.59
C ARG A 28 -30.11 40.84 14.00
N ALA A 29 -28.89 40.68 14.50
CA ALA A 29 -28.67 40.24 15.88
C ALA A 29 -29.17 41.32 16.85
N LYS A 30 -30.11 40.96 17.74
CA LYS A 30 -30.67 41.89 18.74
C LYS A 30 -29.65 42.28 19.82
N LYS A 31 -28.65 41.44 20.06
CA LYS A 31 -27.53 41.69 20.99
C LYS A 31 -26.22 41.59 20.21
N HIS A 32 -25.34 42.55 20.44
CA HIS A 32 -23.96 42.49 19.95
C HIS A 32 -23.24 41.30 20.60
N TRP A 33 -22.67 40.43 19.77
CA TRP A 33 -21.77 39.36 20.18
C TRP A 33 -20.42 39.68 19.54
N PRO A 34 -19.28 39.66 20.26
CA PRO A 34 -19.07 39.33 21.68
C PRO A 34 -19.57 40.42 22.66
N PRO A 35 -19.93 40.08 23.92
CA PRO A 35 -20.07 41.03 25.00
C PRO A 35 -18.66 41.50 25.35
N ASN A 36 -18.57 42.77 25.75
CA ASN A 36 -17.33 43.32 26.28
C ASN A 36 -17.03 42.63 27.62
N LEU A 37 -16.14 41.63 27.61
CA LEU A 37 -15.78 40.86 28.81
C LEU A 37 -15.22 41.73 29.92
N ARG A 38 -14.67 42.91 29.59
CA ARG A 38 -14.09 43.89 30.53
C ARG A 38 -15.14 44.65 31.34
N GLU A 39 -16.37 44.74 30.86
CA GLU A 39 -17.48 45.45 31.52
C GLU A 39 -18.28 44.53 32.45
N LEU A 40 -18.06 43.21 32.39
CA LEU A 40 -18.78 42.22 33.19
C LEU A 40 -18.16 42.06 34.57
N THR A 41 -18.98 41.82 35.59
CA THR A 41 -18.53 41.41 36.92
C THR A 41 -17.72 40.11 36.84
N GLU A 42 -16.69 39.94 37.68
CA GLU A 42 -15.84 38.73 37.72
C GLU A 42 -16.64 37.43 37.83
N LYS A 43 -17.71 37.41 38.63
CA LYS A 43 -18.63 36.26 38.76
C LYS A 43 -19.29 35.90 37.43
N GLN A 44 -19.63 36.88 36.60
CA GLN A 44 -20.20 36.65 35.28
C GLN A 44 -19.12 36.20 34.29
N GLN A 45 -17.94 36.82 34.31
CA GLN A 45 -16.78 36.39 33.50
C GLN A 45 -16.44 34.91 33.74
N PHE A 46 -16.34 34.49 35.00
CA PHE A 46 -16.07 33.10 35.37
C PHE A 46 -17.13 32.12 34.83
N ARG A 47 -18.41 32.50 34.83
CA ARG A 47 -19.50 31.69 34.23
C ARG A 47 -19.34 31.55 32.72
N PHE A 48 -18.96 32.62 32.03
CA PHE A 48 -18.69 32.58 30.59
C PHE A 48 -17.47 31.73 30.26
N GLU A 49 -16.39 31.87 31.00
CA GLU A 49 -15.21 31.02 30.85
C GLU A 49 -15.54 29.55 31.03
N ARG A 50 -16.26 29.20 32.10
CA ARG A 50 -16.66 27.81 32.37
C ARG A 50 -17.52 27.26 31.24
N LYS A 51 -18.47 28.05 30.73
CA LYS A 51 -19.32 27.67 29.58
C LYS A 51 -18.49 27.50 28.30
N PHE A 52 -17.52 28.38 28.06
CA PHE A 52 -16.64 28.33 26.90
C PHE A 52 -15.72 27.10 26.96
N LYS A 53 -15.05 26.85 28.08
CA LYS A 53 -14.21 25.65 28.30
C LYS A 53 -15.00 24.35 28.11
N ARG A 54 -16.23 24.28 28.62
CA ARG A 54 -17.13 23.13 28.40
C ARG A 54 -17.46 22.92 26.91
N ARG A 55 -17.81 23.99 26.19
CA ARG A 55 -18.11 23.93 24.75
C ARG A 55 -16.89 23.57 23.92
N LEU A 56 -15.71 24.09 24.28
CA LEU A 56 -14.44 23.72 23.65
C LEU A 56 -14.17 22.24 23.84
N ARG A 57 -14.35 21.71 25.07
CA ARG A 57 -14.21 20.28 25.34
C ARG A 57 -15.18 19.44 24.50
N LEU A 58 -16.44 19.84 24.39
CA LEU A 58 -17.43 19.13 23.56
C LEU A 58 -17.07 19.17 22.07
N LYS A 59 -16.57 20.30 21.57
CA LYS A 59 -16.08 20.42 20.17
C LYS A 59 -14.76 19.68 19.94
N SER A 60 -13.93 19.52 20.98
CA SER A 60 -12.66 18.80 20.89
C SER A 60 -12.83 17.29 20.98
N ILE A 61 -13.95 16.78 21.49
CA ILE A 61 -14.38 15.38 21.36
C ILE A 61 -14.76 15.15 19.89
N LYS A 62 -13.74 15.13 19.02
CA LYS A 62 -13.87 14.68 17.65
C LYS A 62 -14.12 13.16 17.68
N PRO A 63 -14.97 12.60 16.81
CA PRO A 63 -15.23 11.16 16.78
C PRO A 63 -13.94 10.40 16.42
N GLN A 64 -13.19 9.95 17.42
CA GLN A 64 -11.92 9.22 17.19
C GLN A 64 -12.19 7.87 16.55
N TRP A 65 -13.30 7.22 16.91
CA TRP A 65 -13.72 5.94 16.33
C TRP A 65 -13.77 5.99 14.79
N GLN A 66 -14.36 7.05 14.23
CA GLN A 66 -14.47 7.23 12.78
C GLN A 66 -13.13 7.45 12.10
N LYS A 67 -12.11 7.93 12.81
CA LYS A 67 -10.75 8.04 12.26
C LYS A 67 -10.08 6.67 12.24
N TRP A 68 -10.19 5.92 13.32
CA TRP A 68 -9.61 4.57 13.42
C TRP A 68 -10.24 3.62 12.42
N THR A 69 -11.56 3.61 12.27
CA THR A 69 -12.23 2.77 11.26
C THR A 69 -11.79 3.13 9.85
N LYS A 70 -11.60 4.42 9.53
CA LYS A 70 -11.06 4.83 8.22
C LYS A 70 -9.62 4.35 8.03
N ILE A 71 -8.76 4.47 9.03
CA ILE A 71 -7.38 3.95 8.96
C ILE A 71 -7.40 2.45 8.71
N VAL A 72 -8.24 1.71 9.44
CA VAL A 72 -8.39 0.25 9.26
C VAL A 72 -8.94 -0.10 7.88
N GLN A 73 -9.94 0.64 7.37
CA GLN A 73 -10.48 0.43 6.03
C GLN A 73 -9.41 0.63 4.96
N TRP A 74 -8.66 1.74 5.02
CA TRP A 74 -7.57 2.00 4.06
C TRP A 74 -6.42 1.01 4.21
N SER A 75 -6.12 0.58 5.44
CA SER A 75 -5.13 -0.47 5.72
C SER A 75 -5.54 -1.80 5.09
N LEU A 76 -6.80 -2.21 5.24
CA LEU A 76 -7.32 -3.45 4.67
C LEU A 76 -7.34 -3.40 3.14
N ILE A 77 -7.79 -2.29 2.56
CA ILE A 77 -7.75 -2.08 1.10
C ILE A 77 -6.30 -2.16 0.61
N GLY A 78 -5.38 -1.46 1.27
CA GLY A 78 -3.96 -1.49 0.94
C GLY A 78 -3.37 -2.89 1.07
N PHE A 79 -3.71 -3.62 2.13
CA PHE A 79 -3.27 -4.99 2.35
C PHE A 79 -3.73 -5.94 1.23
N VAL A 80 -5.01 -5.89 0.84
CA VAL A 80 -5.53 -6.72 -0.26
C VAL A 80 -4.87 -6.37 -1.58
N VAL A 81 -4.64 -5.08 -1.86
CA VAL A 81 -3.95 -4.64 -3.08
C VAL A 81 -2.50 -5.12 -3.09
N VAL A 82 -1.76 -4.95 -2.00
CA VAL A 82 -0.37 -5.42 -1.89
C VAL A 82 -0.30 -6.94 -2.05
N HIS A 83 -1.18 -7.68 -1.36
CA HIS A 83 -1.24 -9.14 -1.49
C HIS A 83 -1.56 -9.57 -2.91
N GLY A 84 -2.59 -8.98 -3.54
CA GLY A 84 -2.95 -9.26 -4.92
C GLY A 84 -1.80 -8.96 -5.89
N VAL A 85 -1.23 -7.77 -5.82
CA VAL A 85 -0.19 -7.33 -6.76
C VAL A 85 1.13 -8.05 -6.53
N LEU A 86 1.52 -8.39 -5.30
CA LEU A 86 2.87 -8.87 -4.99
C LEU A 86 2.96 -10.38 -4.72
N PHE A 87 1.99 -10.94 -4.01
CA PHE A 87 2.07 -12.30 -3.46
C PHE A 87 1.07 -13.28 -4.08
N HIS A 88 -0.04 -12.79 -4.64
CA HIS A 88 -1.05 -13.66 -5.22
C HIS A 88 -0.55 -14.27 -6.53
N ASP A 89 -0.63 -15.60 -6.62
CA ASP A 89 -0.23 -16.34 -7.81
C ASP A 89 -1.44 -16.51 -8.75
N PHE A 90 -1.57 -15.60 -9.70
CA PHE A 90 -2.60 -15.65 -10.73
C PHE A 90 -2.36 -16.75 -11.79
N ALA A 91 -1.19 -17.40 -11.82
CA ALA A 91 -0.94 -18.47 -12.77
C ALA A 91 -1.74 -19.74 -12.44
N SER A 92 -2.03 -19.93 -11.15
CA SER A 92 -2.75 -21.09 -10.60
C SER A 92 -4.26 -20.85 -10.43
N ASP A 93 -4.77 -19.68 -10.81
CA ASP A 93 -6.17 -19.29 -10.65
C ASP A 93 -7.02 -19.80 -11.83
N PRO A 94 -8.08 -20.60 -11.60
CA PRO A 94 -8.99 -21.05 -12.65
C PRO A 94 -9.77 -19.92 -13.34
N MET A 95 -9.82 -18.71 -12.77
CA MET A 95 -10.51 -17.55 -13.36
C MET A 95 -9.59 -16.65 -14.21
N ASN A 96 -8.33 -17.03 -14.42
CA ASN A 96 -7.41 -16.25 -15.25
C ASN A 96 -7.72 -16.44 -16.75
N PRO A 97 -8.01 -15.36 -17.53
CA PRO A 97 -8.25 -15.47 -18.97
C PRO A 97 -7.02 -15.92 -19.78
N ARG A 98 -5.82 -15.90 -19.19
CA ARG A 98 -4.57 -16.39 -19.80
C ARG A 98 -3.86 -17.35 -18.83
N PRO A 99 -4.16 -18.65 -18.89
CA PRO A 99 -3.56 -19.63 -17.97
C PRO A 99 -2.03 -19.64 -18.12
N GLY A 100 -1.32 -19.56 -16.99
CA GLY A 100 0.15 -19.57 -16.93
C GLY A 100 0.84 -18.20 -16.98
N GLU A 101 0.16 -17.11 -17.31
CA GLU A 101 0.74 -15.75 -17.30
C GLU A 101 0.45 -15.03 -15.97
N GLN A 102 1.49 -14.48 -15.32
CA GLN A 102 1.34 -13.64 -14.12
C GLN A 102 1.28 -12.15 -14.52
N PRO A 103 0.13 -11.46 -14.39
CA PRO A 103 -0.10 -10.12 -14.95
C PRO A 103 0.69 -8.98 -14.26
N PHE A 104 1.46 -9.27 -13.22
CA PHE A 104 2.27 -8.28 -12.49
C PHE A 104 3.75 -8.65 -12.30
N LYS A 105 4.24 -9.72 -12.96
CA LYS A 105 5.62 -10.20 -12.77
C LYS A 105 6.67 -9.11 -13.01
N GLY A 106 6.56 -8.35 -14.10
CA GLY A 106 7.49 -7.25 -14.40
C GLY A 106 7.45 -6.10 -13.39
N LEU A 107 6.29 -5.82 -12.79
CA LEU A 107 6.16 -4.81 -11.73
C LEU A 107 6.79 -5.29 -10.42
N ARG A 108 6.56 -6.56 -10.05
CA ARG A 108 7.19 -7.21 -8.88
C ARG A 108 8.70 -7.19 -9.01
N ASP A 109 9.25 -7.64 -10.15
CA ASP A 109 10.69 -7.71 -10.38
C ASP A 109 11.35 -6.33 -10.33
N ARG A 110 10.72 -5.30 -10.91
CA ARG A 110 11.22 -3.93 -10.82
C ARG A 110 11.23 -3.41 -9.38
N MET A 111 10.18 -3.69 -8.61
CA MET A 111 10.06 -3.27 -7.23
C MET A 111 11.09 -3.97 -6.33
N TRP A 112 11.24 -5.29 -6.45
CA TRP A 112 12.25 -6.05 -5.70
C TRP A 112 13.67 -5.64 -6.07
N ARG A 113 13.96 -5.37 -7.36
CA ARG A 113 15.26 -4.82 -7.77
C ARG A 113 15.54 -3.43 -7.17
N ALA A 114 14.53 -2.57 -7.11
CA ALA A 114 14.65 -1.25 -6.48
C ALA A 114 14.82 -1.36 -4.95
N TRP A 115 14.14 -2.32 -4.31
CA TRP A 115 14.27 -2.61 -2.89
C TRP A 115 15.67 -3.18 -2.58
N ASP A 116 16.14 -4.18 -3.33
CA ASP A 116 17.49 -4.71 -3.19
C ASP A 116 18.53 -3.62 -3.39
N GLY A 117 18.40 -2.75 -4.40
CA GLY A 117 19.35 -1.66 -4.64
C GLY A 117 19.36 -0.58 -3.53
N LEU A 118 18.30 -0.47 -2.74
CA LEU A 118 18.23 0.46 -1.60
C LEU A 118 18.83 -0.12 -0.32
N TRP A 119 18.81 -1.45 -0.16
CA TRP A 119 19.31 -2.13 1.04
C TRP A 119 20.67 -2.81 0.86
N THR A 120 21.04 -3.18 -0.36
CA THR A 120 22.36 -3.73 -0.68
C THR A 120 23.29 -2.59 -1.09
N HIS A 121 24.08 -2.09 -0.14
CA HIS A 121 25.28 -1.33 -0.48
C HIS A 121 26.22 -2.28 -1.23
N THR A 122 26.51 -1.96 -2.50
CA THR A 122 27.58 -2.53 -3.35
C THR A 122 28.51 -3.50 -2.60
N SER A 123 28.26 -4.79 -2.71
CA SER A 123 29.32 -5.78 -2.83
C SER A 123 29.32 -6.25 -4.28
N THR A 124 30.26 -5.68 -5.03
CA THR A 124 30.91 -6.20 -6.23
C THR A 124 30.29 -7.48 -6.83
N SER A 125 29.75 -7.31 -8.04
CA SER A 125 29.82 -8.26 -9.15
C SER A 125 30.37 -9.66 -8.84
N SER A 126 29.48 -10.60 -8.62
CA SER A 126 29.69 -12.01 -8.98
C SER A 126 28.35 -12.63 -9.39
N ARG A 127 27.74 -11.99 -10.39
CA ARG A 127 26.85 -12.69 -11.32
C ARG A 127 27.75 -13.63 -12.11
N GLY A 128 27.86 -14.87 -11.65
CA GLY A 128 28.40 -15.94 -12.47
C GLY A 128 27.48 -16.08 -13.67
N ASP A 129 27.95 -15.61 -14.83
CA ASP A 129 27.34 -15.98 -16.09
C ASP A 129 27.47 -17.50 -16.27
N PRO A 130 26.48 -18.16 -16.89
CA PRO A 130 26.59 -19.57 -17.25
C PRO A 130 27.62 -19.72 -18.38
N GLU A 131 28.74 -20.37 -18.08
CA GLU A 131 29.67 -20.94 -19.06
C GLU A 131 28.89 -21.77 -20.10
N PRO A 132 28.92 -21.43 -21.39
CA PRO A 132 28.55 -22.36 -22.44
C PRO A 132 29.82 -23.10 -22.91
N LEU A 133 29.61 -24.36 -23.31
CA LEU A 133 30.50 -25.21 -24.13
C LEU A 133 31.36 -26.23 -23.36
N LEU A 134 30.88 -27.48 -23.28
CA LEU A 134 31.23 -28.56 -24.24
C LEU A 134 30.93 -29.96 -23.66
N GLY A 135 30.17 -30.74 -24.44
CA GLY A 135 30.32 -32.18 -24.64
C GLY A 135 30.56 -33.09 -23.43
N GLY A 136 29.53 -33.85 -23.04
CA GLY A 136 29.67 -34.97 -22.11
C GLY A 136 28.54 -36.00 -22.29
N GLN A 137 28.38 -36.52 -23.51
CA GLN A 137 27.60 -37.74 -23.77
C GLN A 137 28.46 -38.96 -23.45
N GLU A 138 28.59 -39.36 -22.17
CA GLU A 138 29.23 -40.64 -21.84
C GLU A 138 28.64 -41.26 -20.57
N GLN A 139 27.34 -41.57 -20.58
CA GLN A 139 26.74 -42.45 -19.56
C GLN A 139 25.60 -43.29 -20.14
N GLU A 140 25.90 -44.18 -21.11
CA GLU A 140 24.95 -45.27 -21.41
C GLU A 140 25.56 -46.50 -22.12
N GLN A 141 26.89 -46.60 -22.25
CA GLN A 141 27.51 -47.61 -23.10
C GLN A 141 28.50 -48.56 -22.38
N GLU A 142 28.28 -48.91 -21.10
CA GLU A 142 29.10 -49.95 -20.44
C GLU A 142 28.31 -51.04 -19.68
N ARG A 143 26.98 -51.02 -19.64
CA ARG A 143 26.19 -52.10 -18.99
C ARG A 143 25.78 -53.25 -19.93
N GLY A 144 26.04 -53.14 -21.23
CA GLY A 144 25.56 -54.11 -22.24
C GLY A 144 26.60 -55.09 -22.79
N GLN A 145 27.87 -55.00 -22.37
CA GLN A 145 28.98 -55.72 -23.01
C GLN A 145 29.71 -56.73 -22.09
N GLY A 146 29.07 -57.13 -20.99
CA GLY A 146 29.60 -58.14 -20.04
C GLY A 146 29.13 -59.59 -20.27
N ASP A 147 27.99 -59.79 -20.94
CA ASP A 147 27.32 -61.11 -20.98
C ASP A 147 27.52 -61.92 -22.28
N ARG A 148 28.19 -61.38 -23.30
CA ARG A 148 28.43 -62.10 -24.56
C ARG A 148 29.76 -62.87 -24.65
N LYS A 149 30.65 -62.76 -23.64
CA LYS A 149 31.98 -63.39 -23.67
C LYS A 149 32.13 -64.69 -22.86
N ARG A 150 31.05 -65.26 -22.30
CA ARG A 150 31.08 -66.58 -21.60
C ARG A 150 30.49 -67.76 -22.39
N GLY A 151 29.98 -67.53 -23.60
CA GLY A 151 29.30 -68.56 -24.41
C GLY A 151 30.09 -69.12 -25.59
N GLN A 152 31.33 -68.68 -25.83
CA GLN A 152 32.16 -69.15 -26.95
C GLN A 152 33.60 -69.40 -26.48
N ALA A 153 33.77 -70.44 -25.67
CA ALA A 153 35.02 -71.17 -25.57
C ALA A 153 34.64 -72.65 -25.46
N GLY A 154 34.48 -73.26 -26.65
CA GLY A 154 34.32 -74.69 -26.84
C GLY A 154 35.51 -75.48 -26.30
N LEU A 155 35.35 -76.77 -25.97
CA LEU A 155 35.30 -77.83 -26.99
C LEU A 155 36.50 -77.74 -27.94
N SER A 156 37.63 -78.25 -27.47
CA SER A 156 38.68 -78.88 -28.30
C SER A 156 39.72 -79.54 -27.39
N ALA A 157 39.97 -80.83 -27.65
CA ALA A 157 40.86 -81.79 -26.97
C ALA A 157 40.18 -82.72 -25.96
#